data_AF-M2U8G2-F1
#
_entry.id   AF-M2U8G2-F1
#
_cell.length_a   1.000
_cell.length_b   1.000
_cell.length_c   1.000
_cell.angle_alpha   90.00
_cell.angle_beta   90.00
_cell.angle_gamma   90.00
#
_symmetry.space_group_name_H-M   'P 1'
#
loop_
_entity.id
_entity.type
_entity.pdbx_description
1 polymer ?
#
loop_
_entity_poly.entity_id
_entity_poly.type
_entity_poly.pdbx_seq_one_letter_code
_entity_poly.pdbx_strand_id
1 'polypeptide(L)'
;MMRTAILAAGIAAAAATGVSAQQQGEPTQEQLETAVKHFRIIGGAMQVEEVPGEMKNALFGCIYSAPFREISEKATAVIEANDQLSVDNNQHVLMALAAVCGFKPQAGSDN
;
A
#
# COMPACT_ATOMS: atom_id res chain seq x y z
N MET A 1 22.75 -55.30 32.87
CA MET A 1 23.29 -54.02 32.35
C MET A 1 23.54 -54.27 30.86
N MET A 2 22.97 -53.62 29.85
CA MET A 2 22.31 -52.33 29.67
C MET A 2 21.47 -52.48 28.37
N ARG A 3 20.19 -52.09 28.37
CA ARG A 3 19.31 -52.15 27.18
C ARG A 3 19.55 -50.90 26.33
N THR A 4 20.10 -51.04 25.13
CA THR A 4 20.29 -49.92 24.19
C THR A 4 18.97 -49.65 23.47
N ALA A 5 18.32 -48.54 23.82
CA ALA A 5 17.13 -48.03 23.14
C ALA A 5 17.55 -47.32 21.84
N ILE A 6 17.08 -47.81 20.70
CA ILE A 6 17.21 -47.12 19.40
C ILE A 6 16.08 -46.08 19.35
N LEU A 7 16.45 -44.81 19.53
CA LEU A 7 15.55 -43.67 19.30
C LEU A 7 15.32 -43.52 17.80
N ALA A 8 14.09 -43.80 17.37
CA ALA A 8 13.57 -43.40 16.08
C ALA A 8 13.53 -41.86 16.01
N ALA A 9 14.52 -41.25 15.37
CA ALA A 9 14.51 -39.84 15.03
C ALA A 9 13.49 -39.64 13.90
N GLY A 10 12.29 -39.20 14.29
CA GLY A 10 11.26 -38.75 13.36
C GLY A 10 11.80 -37.61 12.51
N ILE A 11 11.75 -37.79 11.20
CA ILE A 11 11.93 -36.71 10.24
C ILE A 11 10.71 -35.81 10.39
N ALA A 12 10.86 -34.75 11.20
CA ALA A 12 9.89 -33.68 11.26
C ALA A 12 9.86 -33.02 9.87
N ALA A 13 8.81 -33.30 9.11
CA ALA A 13 8.48 -32.55 7.91
C ALA A 13 8.31 -31.08 8.31
N ALA A 14 9.33 -30.27 8.02
CA ALA A 14 9.23 -28.83 8.09
C ALA A 14 8.16 -28.42 7.08
N ALA A 15 6.96 -28.12 7.59
CA ALA A 15 5.92 -27.49 6.82
C ALA A 15 6.46 -26.13 6.36
N ALA A 16 6.90 -26.08 5.10
CA ALA A 16 7.13 -24.84 4.41
C ALA A 16 5.77 -24.11 4.35
N THR A 17 5.55 -23.18 5.26
CA THR A 17 4.48 -22.18 5.15
C THR A 17 4.87 -21.24 4.02
N GLY A 18 4.70 -21.72 2.79
CA GLY A 18 4.64 -20.85 1.63
C GLY A 18 3.46 -19.93 1.85
N VAL A 19 3.71 -18.63 2.01
CA VAL A 19 2.68 -17.59 1.86
C VAL A 19 2.08 -17.82 0.48
N SER A 20 0.88 -18.38 0.44
CA SER A 20 0.10 -18.45 -0.79
C SER A 20 -0.12 -17.01 -1.22
N ALA A 21 0.50 -16.58 -2.32
CA ALA A 21 0.10 -15.35 -2.98
C ALA A 21 -1.41 -15.49 -3.25
N GLN A 22 -2.24 -14.77 -2.50
CA GLN A 22 -3.67 -14.74 -2.79
C GLN A 22 -3.79 -14.30 -4.25
N GLN A 23 -4.37 -15.18 -5.05
CA GLN A 23 -4.57 -14.92 -6.46
C GLN A 23 -5.58 -13.77 -6.56
N GLN A 24 -5.07 -12.56 -6.81
CA GLN A 24 -5.90 -11.36 -6.94
C GLN A 24 -6.75 -11.53 -8.19
N GLY A 25 -8.07 -11.55 -8.02
CA GLY A 25 -9.02 -11.64 -9.13
C GLY A 25 -8.92 -10.45 -10.08
N GLU A 26 -9.50 -10.59 -11.27
CA GLU A 26 -9.67 -9.48 -12.20
C GLU A 26 -10.40 -8.32 -11.50
N PRO A 27 -9.97 -7.06 -11.65
CA PRO A 27 -10.59 -5.94 -10.96
C PRO A 27 -11.98 -5.65 -11.54
N THR A 28 -12.92 -5.23 -10.70
CA THR A 28 -14.23 -4.75 -11.16
C THR A 28 -14.09 -3.43 -11.91
N GLN A 29 -15.13 -3.05 -12.67
CA GLN A 29 -15.16 -1.76 -13.36
C GLN A 29 -15.00 -0.58 -12.38
N GLU A 30 -15.67 -0.62 -11.23
CA GLU A 30 -15.59 0.42 -10.20
C GLU A 30 -14.18 0.53 -9.59
N GLN A 31 -13.51 -0.60 -9.38
CA GLN A 31 -12.11 -0.63 -8.93
C GLN A 31 -11.17 -0.01 -9.96
N LEU A 32 -11.39 -0.28 -11.25
CA LEU A 32 -10.62 0.32 -12.33
C LEU A 32 -10.86 1.84 -12.43
N GLU A 33 -12.11 2.29 -12.35
CA GLU A 33 -12.45 3.72 -12.36
C GLU A 33 -11.80 4.47 -11.19
N THR A 34 -11.85 3.87 -10.00
CA THR A 34 -11.18 4.40 -8.80
C THR A 34 -9.66 4.46 -8.99
N ALA A 35 -9.05 3.39 -9.48
CA ALA A 35 -7.62 3.36 -9.75
C ALA A 35 -7.20 4.41 -10.79
N VAL A 36 -7.97 4.58 -11.87
CA VAL A 36 -7.72 5.62 -12.88
C VAL A 36 -7.84 7.02 -12.27
N LYS A 37 -8.83 7.26 -11.39
CA LYS A 37 -8.96 8.54 -10.67
C LYS A 37 -7.73 8.80 -9.81
N HIS A 38 -7.29 7.82 -9.01
CA HIS A 38 -6.08 7.93 -8.20
C HIS A 38 -4.84 8.22 -9.04
N PHE A 39 -4.67 7.52 -10.16
CA PHE A 39 -3.53 7.71 -11.05
C PHE A 39 -3.50 9.13 -11.65
N ARG A 40 -4.66 9.64 -12.09
CA ARG A 40 -4.78 11.02 -12.58
C ARG A 40 -4.43 12.06 -11.51
N ILE A 41 -4.86 11.84 -10.27
CA ILE A 41 -4.56 12.73 -9.14
C ILE A 41 -3.05 12.76 -8.87
N ILE A 42 -2.39 11.60 -8.86
CA ILE A 42 -0.93 11.53 -8.70
C ILE A 42 -0.23 12.25 -9.85
N GLY A 43 -0.61 11.96 -11.10
CA GLY A 43 -0.02 12.60 -12.28
C GLY A 43 -0.22 14.12 -12.28
N GLY A 44 -1.36 14.61 -11.81
CA GLY A 44 -1.61 16.03 -11.58
C GLY A 44 -0.71 16.61 -10.50
N ALA A 45 -0.61 15.94 -9.34
CA ALA A 45 0.20 16.38 -8.21
C ALA A 45 1.69 16.57 -8.56
N MET A 46 2.23 15.78 -9.49
CA MET A 46 3.62 15.94 -9.94
C MET A 46 3.89 17.28 -10.62
N GLN A 47 2.88 17.84 -11.29
CA GLN A 47 2.99 19.06 -12.09
C GLN A 47 2.68 20.33 -11.28
N VAL A 48 2.04 20.19 -10.12
CA VAL A 48 1.67 21.30 -9.24
C VAL A 48 2.88 21.74 -8.42
N GLU A 49 3.23 23.03 -8.42
CA GLU A 49 4.41 23.56 -7.71
C GLU A 49 4.23 23.50 -6.19
N GLU A 50 2.99 23.70 -5.73
CA GLU A 50 2.59 23.72 -4.32
C GLU A 50 2.65 22.35 -3.66
N VAL A 51 2.76 21.27 -4.43
CA VAL A 51 2.97 19.92 -3.88
C VAL A 51 4.43 19.78 -3.47
N PRO A 52 4.73 19.51 -2.19
CA PRO A 52 6.11 19.41 -1.71
C PRO A 52 6.91 18.34 -2.47
N GLY A 53 8.18 18.63 -2.77
CA GLY A 53 9.06 17.68 -3.48
C GLY A 53 9.20 16.34 -2.75
N GLU A 54 9.20 16.34 -1.42
CA GLU A 54 9.22 15.13 -0.60
C GLU A 54 7.96 14.27 -0.80
N MET A 55 6.79 14.90 -0.93
CA MET A 55 5.55 14.20 -1.24
C MET A 55 5.60 13.59 -2.64
N LYS A 56 6.11 14.33 -3.64
CA LYS A 56 6.29 13.82 -5.00
C LYS A 56 7.21 12.60 -5.02
N ASN A 57 8.33 12.66 -4.31
CA ASN A 57 9.28 11.56 -4.19
C ASN A 57 8.66 10.34 -3.50
N ALA A 58 7.91 10.53 -2.43
CA ALA A 58 7.21 9.45 -1.74
C ALA A 58 6.20 8.74 -2.66
N LEU A 59 5.37 9.51 -3.37
CA LEU A 59 4.39 8.98 -4.33
C LEU A 59 5.06 8.19 -5.47
N PHE A 60 6.12 8.73 -6.08
CA PHE A 60 6.84 8.04 -7.15
C PHE A 60 7.54 6.77 -6.65
N GLY A 61 8.24 6.84 -5.52
CA GLY A 61 8.93 5.68 -4.94
C GLY A 61 7.96 4.57 -4.57
N CYS A 62 6.80 4.93 -4.05
CA CYS A 62 5.70 4.02 -3.72
C CYS A 62 5.16 3.28 -4.96
N ILE A 63 4.83 4.02 -6.03
CA ILE A 63 4.38 3.40 -7.31
C ILE A 63 5.45 2.49 -7.90
N TYR A 64 6.73 2.86 -7.78
CA TYR A 64 7.83 2.05 -8.27
C TYR A 64 7.99 0.74 -7.48
N SER A 65 7.67 0.75 -6.18
CA SER A 65 8.00 -0.34 -5.26
C SER A 65 6.85 -1.32 -5.01
N ALA A 66 5.60 -0.95 -5.31
CA ALA A 66 4.43 -1.75 -5.00
C ALA A 66 3.41 -1.78 -6.16
N PRO A 67 2.60 -2.85 -6.28
CA PRO A 67 1.51 -2.89 -7.25
C PRO A 67 0.55 -1.72 -7.03
N PHE A 68 0.23 -0.98 -8.10
CA PHE A 68 -0.65 0.17 -7.98
C PHE A 68 -2.04 -0.18 -7.44
N ARG A 69 -2.52 -1.41 -7.69
CA ARG A 69 -3.74 -1.95 -7.08
C ARG A 69 -3.70 -1.82 -5.55
N GLU A 70 -2.63 -2.28 -4.91
CA GLU A 70 -2.49 -2.27 -3.45
C GLU A 70 -2.49 -0.84 -2.90
N ILE A 71 -1.79 0.07 -3.57
CA ILE A 71 -1.74 1.49 -3.21
C ILE A 71 -3.14 2.09 -3.26
N SER A 72 -3.87 1.84 -4.36
CA SER A 72 -5.22 2.37 -4.58
C SER A 72 -6.21 1.84 -3.55
N GLU A 73 -6.21 0.53 -3.28
CA GLU A 73 -7.11 -0.10 -2.29
C GLU A 73 -6.82 0.42 -0.87
N LYS A 74 -5.55 0.53 -0.49
CA LYS A 74 -5.16 1.09 0.80
C LYS A 74 -5.57 2.55 0.95
N ALA A 75 -5.45 3.36 -0.10
CA ALA A 75 -5.87 4.75 -0.06
C ALA A 75 -7.39 4.89 0.09
N THR A 76 -8.17 4.07 -0.63
CA THR A 76 -9.62 3.99 -0.44
C THR A 76 -9.97 3.61 0.99
N ALA A 77 -9.33 2.58 1.54
CA ALA A 77 -9.57 2.14 2.92
C ALA A 77 -9.24 3.24 3.95
N VAL A 78 -8.18 4.03 3.73
CA VAL A 78 -7.88 5.19 4.57
C VAL A 78 -9.00 6.22 4.53
N ILE A 79 -9.59 6.49 3.36
CA ILE A 79 -10.68 7.46 3.24
C ILE A 79 -11.96 6.91 3.89
N GLU A 80 -12.32 5.66 3.63
CA GLU A 80 -13.52 5.03 4.18
C GLU A 80 -13.47 4.91 5.72
N ALA A 81 -12.28 4.77 6.29
CA ALA A 81 -12.09 4.71 7.74
C ALA A 81 -12.18 6.10 8.43
N ASN A 82 -12.26 7.20 7.67
CA ASN A 82 -12.26 8.56 8.21
C ASN A 82 -13.44 9.37 7.65
N ASP A 83 -14.41 9.68 8.51
CA ASP A 83 -15.63 10.44 8.18
C ASP A 83 -15.38 11.88 7.69
N GLN A 84 -14.22 12.44 8.01
CA GLN A 84 -13.78 13.76 7.54
C GLN A 84 -13.17 13.74 6.13
N LEU A 85 -12.82 12.55 5.61
CA LEU A 85 -12.30 12.38 4.27
C LEU A 85 -13.42 12.00 3.30
N SER A 86 -13.21 12.31 2.02
CA SER A 86 -14.18 12.00 0.98
C SER A 86 -13.42 11.61 -0.28
N VAL A 87 -13.87 10.52 -0.91
CA VAL A 87 -13.32 10.07 -2.19
C VAL A 87 -13.56 11.08 -3.31
N ASP A 88 -14.52 11.98 -3.16
CA ASP A 88 -14.86 13.01 -4.16
C ASP A 88 -14.01 14.26 -4.05
N ASN A 89 -13.28 14.43 -2.95
CA ASN A 89 -12.33 15.52 -2.79
C ASN A 89 -10.92 15.06 -3.21
N ASN A 90 -10.43 15.61 -4.33
CA ASN A 90 -9.12 15.25 -4.87
C ASN A 90 -7.97 15.50 -3.90
N GLN A 91 -8.07 16.50 -3.02
CA GLN A 91 -7.05 16.76 -2.00
C GLN A 91 -7.08 15.70 -0.90
N HIS A 92 -8.26 15.24 -0.49
CA HIS A 92 -8.38 14.15 0.48
C HIS A 92 -7.80 12.85 -0.09
N VAL A 93 -8.08 12.56 -1.36
CA VAL A 93 -7.52 11.41 -2.06
C VAL A 93 -6.01 11.50 -2.19
N LEU A 94 -5.47 12.67 -2.59
CA LEU A 94 -4.03 12.89 -2.68
C LEU A 94 -3.35 12.67 -1.33
N MET A 95 -3.93 13.19 -0.24
CA MET A 95 -3.40 13.02 1.11
C MET A 95 -3.44 11.56 1.56
N ALA A 96 -4.50 10.81 1.26
CA ALA A 96 -4.58 9.39 1.55
C ALA A 96 -3.51 8.59 0.78
N LEU A 97 -3.33 8.88 -0.50
CA LEU A 97 -2.28 8.27 -1.33
C LEU A 97 -0.88 8.58 -0.79
N ALA A 98 -0.61 9.84 -0.45
CA ALA A 98 0.66 10.26 0.12
C ALA A 98 0.94 9.55 1.47
N ALA A 99 -0.07 9.44 2.34
CA ALA A 99 0.04 8.74 3.62
C ALA A 99 0.34 7.25 3.46
N VAL A 100 -0.36 6.56 2.55
CA VAL A 100 -0.09 5.15 2.19
C VAL A 100 1.33 4.98 1.66
N CYS A 101 1.80 5.97 0.91
CA CYS A 101 3.16 6.02 0.37
C CYS A 101 4.21 6.50 1.39
N GLY A 102 3.84 6.64 2.66
CA GLY A 102 4.76 6.91 3.76
C GLY A 102 5.13 8.37 3.95
N PHE A 103 4.56 9.29 3.16
CA PHE A 103 4.74 10.72 3.38
C PHE A 103 4.15 11.11 4.74
N LYS A 104 4.95 11.82 5.53
CA LYS A 104 4.52 12.45 6.77
C LYS A 104 4.78 13.95 6.61
N PRO A 105 3.75 14.80 6.66
CA PRO A 105 3.99 16.24 6.62
C PRO A 105 4.90 16.60 7.80
N GLN A 106 5.99 17.31 7.52
CA GLN A 106 6.85 17.81 8.59
C GLN A 106 6.03 18.79 9.41
N ALA A 107 5.90 18.51 10.71
CA ALA A 107 5.32 19.47 11.64
C ALA A 107 6.32 20.60 11.83
N GLY A 108 6.20 21.66 11.02
CA GLY A 108 7.00 22.87 11.12
C GLY A 108 8.19 22.91 10.17
N SER A 109 7.97 23.45 8.97
CA SER A 109 9.01 24.13 8.21
C SER A 109 8.40 25.34 7.53
N ASP A 110 7.87 26.25 8.36
CA ASP A 110 7.82 27.67 8.04
C ASP A 110 9.28 28.15 8.03
N ASN A 111 9.80 28.50 6.86
CA ASN A 111 10.98 29.34 6.71
C ASN A 111 10.81 30.20 5.45
#